data_AF-A0A1Y1R0P6-F1
#
_entry.id   AF-A0A1Y1R0P6-F1
#
_cell.length_a   1.000
_cell.length_b   1.000
_cell.length_c   1.000
_cell.angle_alpha   90.00
_cell.angle_beta   90.00
_cell.angle_gamma   90.00
#
_symmetry.space_group_name_H-M   'P 1'
#
loop_
_entity.id
_entity.type
_entity.pdbx_description
1 polymer ?
#
loop_
_entity_poly.entity_id
_entity_poly.type
_entity_poly.pdbx_seq_one_letter_code
_entity_poly.pdbx_strand_id
1 'polypeptide(L)'
;MLTLRTGKHTRRLATLDPAKDHHEMVRIMAEHEFPLDTLIAGELAQLKTFGIPGIARLLHQTGRYEKESTKRLDDTKAILREIMQPGPGSPAGREMASHLNKIHGFYKIPNDEFLYTLSLFIFETVRWNAAFGWRTMTYIWWTPLSRQ
;
A
#
# COMPACT_ATOMS: atom_id res chain seq x y z
N MET A 1 20.65 9.67 0.47
CA MET A 1 20.79 10.50 -0.75
C MET A 1 19.41 11.04 -1.08
N LEU A 2 19.13 12.33 -0.83
CA LEU A 2 17.85 12.93 -1.23
C LEU A 2 17.80 12.95 -2.76
N THR A 3 16.81 12.29 -3.34
CA THR A 3 16.57 12.33 -4.79
C THR A 3 16.29 13.76 -5.22
N LEU A 4 17.08 14.27 -6.18
CA LEU A 4 16.83 15.58 -6.79
C LEU A 4 15.45 15.55 -7.49
N ARG A 5 14.54 16.41 -7.04
CA ARG A 5 13.18 16.50 -7.58
C ARG A 5 13.19 17.31 -8.88
N THR A 6 13.38 16.64 -10.00
CA THR A 6 13.44 17.26 -11.35
C THR A 6 12.06 17.58 -11.94
N GLY A 7 10.98 17.19 -11.27
CA GLY A 7 9.59 17.30 -11.76
C GLY A 7 9.27 16.42 -12.97
N LYS A 8 10.21 15.59 -13.43
CA LYS A 8 10.03 14.68 -14.58
C LYS A 8 8.84 13.75 -14.38
N HIS A 9 8.76 13.14 -13.20
CA HIS A 9 7.71 12.18 -12.86
C HIS A 9 6.35 12.85 -12.64
N THR A 10 6.33 14.03 -12.03
CA THR A 10 5.13 14.88 -11.90
C THR A 10 4.54 15.21 -13.27
N ARG A 11 5.39 15.61 -14.24
CA ARG A 11 4.95 15.87 -15.61
C ARG A 11 4.41 14.62 -16.31
N ARG A 12 5.05 13.46 -16.11
CA ARG A 12 4.54 12.18 -16.65
C ARG A 12 3.18 11.82 -16.05
N LEU A 13 3.01 11.93 -14.72
CA LEU A 13 1.73 11.66 -14.07
C LEU A 13 0.58 12.50 -14.64
N ALA A 14 0.85 13.76 -15.00
CA ALA A 14 -0.15 14.66 -15.57
C ALA A 14 -0.64 14.26 -16.98
N THR A 15 0.07 13.36 -17.69
CA THR A 15 -0.33 12.89 -19.03
C THR A 15 -1.05 11.54 -19.01
N LEU A 16 -1.15 10.89 -17.85
CA LEU A 16 -1.70 9.53 -17.71
C LEU A 16 -3.22 9.57 -17.46
N ASP A 17 -3.94 8.63 -18.05
CA ASP A 17 -5.37 8.42 -17.83
C ASP A 17 -5.55 7.44 -16.66
N PRO A 18 -6.06 7.84 -15.49
CA PRO A 18 -6.22 6.94 -14.35
C PRO A 18 -7.09 5.72 -14.61
N ALA A 19 -8.03 5.75 -15.56
CA ALA A 19 -8.83 4.57 -15.87
C ALA A 19 -7.98 3.47 -16.56
N LYS A 20 -6.97 3.87 -17.33
CA LYS A 20 -6.16 2.97 -18.16
C LYS A 20 -4.77 2.72 -17.58
N ASP A 21 -4.18 3.74 -16.99
CA ASP A 21 -2.76 3.82 -16.62
C ASP A 21 -2.54 3.75 -15.10
N HIS A 22 -3.58 3.45 -14.30
CA HIS A 22 -3.51 3.44 -12.83
C HIS A 22 -2.29 2.68 -12.28
N HIS A 23 -1.91 1.56 -12.89
CA HIS A 23 -0.75 0.78 -12.46
C HIS A 23 0.57 1.55 -12.65
N GLU A 24 0.78 2.20 -13.80
CA GLU A 24 1.94 3.07 -14.03
C GLU A 24 1.92 4.26 -13.06
N MET A 25 0.74 4.86 -12.84
CA MET A 25 0.60 5.99 -11.92
C MET A 25 0.99 5.60 -10.49
N VAL A 26 0.47 4.49 -9.97
CA VAL A 26 0.82 3.98 -8.63
C VAL A 26 2.32 3.69 -8.54
N ARG A 27 2.92 3.09 -9.57
CA ARG A 27 4.36 2.82 -9.61
C ARG A 27 5.19 4.10 -9.57
N ILE A 28 4.85 5.10 -10.38
CA ILE A 28 5.55 6.39 -10.37
C ILE A 28 5.39 7.09 -9.02
N MET A 29 4.19 7.05 -8.43
CA MET A 29 3.94 7.61 -7.10
C MET A 29 4.82 6.95 -6.05
N ALA A 30 4.83 5.62 -6.01
CA ALA A 30 5.53 4.83 -4.98
C ALA A 30 7.06 4.82 -5.17
N GLU A 31 7.58 4.82 -6.40
CA GLU A 31 9.01 4.60 -6.66
C GLU A 31 9.78 5.90 -6.91
N HIS A 32 9.09 6.98 -7.30
CA HIS A 32 9.76 8.18 -7.79
C HIS A 32 9.27 9.48 -7.15
N GLU A 33 7.96 9.67 -6.97
CA GLU A 33 7.43 10.91 -6.42
C GLU A 33 7.38 10.93 -4.90
N PHE A 34 7.00 9.82 -4.29
CA PHE A 34 6.77 9.69 -2.85
C PHE A 34 7.42 8.42 -2.25
N PRO A 35 8.69 8.09 -2.55
CA PRO A 35 9.26 6.80 -2.15
C PRO A 35 9.40 6.64 -0.64
N LEU A 36 9.91 7.65 0.06
CA LEU A 36 10.02 7.62 1.51
C LEU A 36 8.65 7.69 2.18
N ASP A 37 7.77 8.56 1.66
CA ASP A 37 6.42 8.73 2.18
C ASP A 37 5.58 7.45 2.05
N THR A 38 5.68 6.75 0.91
CA THR A 38 4.99 5.47 0.67
C THR A 38 5.52 4.37 1.59
N LEU A 39 6.85 4.34 1.82
CA LEU A 39 7.43 3.42 2.80
C LEU A 39 6.86 3.68 4.20
N ILE A 40 6.93 4.92 4.68
CA ILE A 40 6.46 5.26 6.04
C ILE A 40 4.96 5.02 6.18
N ALA A 41 4.16 5.45 5.20
CA ALA A 41 2.72 5.23 5.22
C ALA A 41 2.35 3.73 5.20
N GLY A 42 3.11 2.90 4.47
CA GLY A 42 2.94 1.45 4.48
C GLY A 42 3.24 0.83 5.85
N GLU A 43 4.29 1.27 6.54
CA GLU A 43 4.59 0.82 7.90
C GLU A 43 3.50 1.27 8.90
N LEU A 44 2.99 2.49 8.76
CA LEU A 44 1.87 2.99 9.58
C LEU A 44 0.57 2.23 9.31
N ALA A 45 0.29 1.91 8.05
CA ALA A 45 -0.83 1.06 7.68
C ALA A 45 -0.71 -0.29 8.39
N GLN A 46 0.47 -0.92 8.36
CA GLN A 46 0.71 -2.17 9.07
C GLN A 46 0.49 -2.03 10.59
N LEU A 47 1.04 -1.00 11.22
CA LEU A 47 0.89 -0.76 12.67
C LEU A 47 -0.57 -0.54 13.08
N LYS A 48 -1.37 0.16 12.26
CA LYS A 48 -2.79 0.40 12.53
C LYS A 48 -3.62 -0.89 12.57
N THR A 49 -3.18 -1.96 11.92
CA THR A 49 -3.85 -3.27 12.03
C THR A 49 -3.75 -3.87 13.43
N PHE A 50 -2.73 -3.50 14.22
CA PHE A 50 -2.55 -3.99 15.59
C PHE A 50 -3.58 -3.39 16.56
N GLY A 51 -4.26 -2.31 16.16
CA GLY A 51 -5.35 -1.69 16.93
C GLY A 51 -6.71 -2.36 16.73
N ILE A 52 -6.85 -3.30 15.78
CA ILE A 52 -8.11 -4.01 15.53
C ILE A 52 -8.14 -5.30 16.35
N PRO A 53 -9.10 -5.51 17.28
CA PRO A 53 -9.05 -6.64 18.20
C PRO A 53 -8.98 -8.02 17.54
N GLY A 54 -9.71 -8.26 16.44
CA GLY A 54 -9.67 -9.56 15.75
C GLY A 54 -8.34 -9.83 15.07
N ILE A 55 -7.83 -8.84 14.31
CA ILE A 55 -6.50 -8.90 13.70
C ILE A 55 -5.42 -9.08 14.76
N ALA A 56 -5.41 -8.25 15.82
CA ALA A 56 -4.41 -8.30 16.89
C ALA A 56 -4.37 -9.67 17.58
N ARG A 57 -5.53 -10.27 17.88
CA ARG A 57 -5.62 -11.63 18.42
C ARG A 57 -5.00 -12.65 17.49
N LEU A 58 -5.31 -12.59 16.20
CA LEU A 58 -4.75 -13.52 15.22
C LEU A 58 -3.22 -13.37 15.13
N LEU A 59 -2.73 -12.14 15.00
CA LEU A 59 -1.29 -11.86 14.95
C LEU A 59 -0.56 -12.42 16.18
N HIS A 60 -1.11 -12.16 17.38
CA HIS A 60 -0.56 -12.67 18.63
C HIS A 60 -0.57 -14.21 18.70
N GLN A 61 -1.67 -14.85 18.27
CA GLN A 61 -1.76 -16.31 18.23
C GLN A 61 -0.72 -16.94 17.30
N THR A 62 -0.41 -16.31 16.17
CA THR A 62 0.64 -16.80 15.27
C THR A 62 2.04 -16.61 15.86
N GLY A 63 2.24 -15.63 16.73
CA GLY A 63 3.53 -15.30 17.36
C GLY A 63 4.61 -14.81 16.38
N ARG A 64 4.27 -14.61 15.08
CA ARG A 64 5.26 -14.32 14.03
C ARG A 64 5.83 -12.91 14.16
N TYR A 65 5.02 -11.94 14.59
CA TYR A 65 5.48 -10.58 14.81
C TYR A 65 6.36 -10.46 16.07
N GLU A 66 6.13 -11.28 17.09
CA GLU A 66 6.92 -11.24 18.33
C GLU A 66 8.24 -12.01 18.20
N LYS A 67 8.24 -13.14 17.49
CA LYS A 67 9.39 -14.05 17.43
C LYS A 67 10.27 -13.88 16.20
N GLU A 68 9.67 -13.44 15.08
CA GLU A 68 10.32 -13.37 13.76
C GLU A 68 9.99 -12.04 13.04
N SER A 69 9.96 -10.93 13.79
CA SER A 69 9.52 -9.62 13.32
C SER A 69 10.15 -9.18 12.01
N THR A 70 11.49 -9.23 11.91
CA THR A 70 12.24 -8.84 10.70
C THR A 70 11.82 -9.68 9.50
N LYS A 71 11.82 -11.01 9.66
CA LYS A 71 11.40 -11.92 8.59
C LYS A 71 9.95 -11.67 8.19
N ARG A 72 9.05 -11.50 9.16
CA ARG A 72 7.63 -11.27 8.90
C ARG A 72 7.40 -9.96 8.13
N LEU A 73 8.20 -8.93 8.40
CA LEU A 73 8.17 -7.67 7.67
C LEU A 73 8.73 -7.82 6.25
N ASP A 74 9.86 -8.48 6.11
CA ASP A 74 10.50 -8.73 4.81
C ASP A 74 9.60 -9.58 3.89
N ASP A 75 8.98 -10.63 4.43
CA ASP A 75 8.04 -11.48 3.70
C ASP A 75 6.84 -10.66 3.19
N THR A 76 6.28 -9.74 4.01
CA THR A 76 5.20 -8.86 3.54
C THR A 76 5.67 -7.93 2.43
N LYS A 77 6.85 -7.32 2.57
CA LYS A 77 7.40 -6.43 1.53
C LYS A 77 7.63 -7.19 0.22
N ALA A 78 8.16 -8.40 0.30
CA ALA A 78 8.39 -9.26 -0.86
C ALA A 78 7.07 -9.62 -1.56
N ILE A 79 6.07 -10.08 -0.81
CA ILE A 79 4.74 -10.43 -1.37
C ILE A 79 4.09 -9.21 -2.03
N LEU A 80 4.06 -8.06 -1.33
CA LEU A 80 3.44 -6.85 -1.88
C LEU A 80 4.16 -6.35 -3.13
N ARG A 81 5.50 -6.38 -3.14
CA ARG A 81 6.30 -6.01 -4.31
C ARG A 81 6.03 -6.92 -5.51
N GLU A 82 5.98 -8.23 -5.29
CA GLU A 82 5.77 -9.20 -6.37
C GLU A 82 4.34 -9.14 -6.95
N ILE A 83 3.35 -8.70 -6.15
CA ILE A 83 2.00 -8.38 -6.67
C ILE A 83 2.01 -7.07 -7.45
N MET A 84 2.60 -6.01 -6.87
CA MET A 84 2.41 -4.65 -7.35
C MET A 84 3.37 -4.26 -8.48
N GLN A 85 4.59 -4.78 -8.51
CA GLN A 85 5.59 -4.39 -9.52
C GLN A 85 5.19 -4.83 -10.95
N PRO A 86 4.84 -6.11 -11.21
CA PRO A 86 4.30 -6.52 -12.50
C PRO A 86 2.82 -6.14 -12.65
N GLY A 87 2.15 -5.80 -11.54
CA GLY A 87 0.75 -5.42 -11.47
C GLY A 87 -0.16 -6.61 -11.13
N PRO A 88 -1.25 -6.39 -10.37
CA PRO A 88 -2.12 -7.46 -9.88
C PRO A 88 -2.84 -8.23 -11.00
N GLY A 89 -2.98 -7.61 -12.17
CA GLY A 89 -3.54 -8.24 -13.38
C GLY A 89 -2.54 -9.03 -14.22
N SER A 90 -1.25 -9.06 -13.85
CA SER A 90 -0.24 -9.86 -14.55
C SER A 90 -0.28 -11.34 -14.13
N PRO A 91 0.26 -12.29 -14.92
CA PRO A 91 0.38 -13.69 -14.50
C PRO A 91 1.11 -13.85 -13.16
N ALA A 92 2.27 -13.19 -13.00
CA ALA A 92 3.07 -13.23 -11.76
C ALA A 92 2.31 -12.59 -10.57
N GLY A 93 1.67 -11.44 -10.79
CA GLY A 93 0.89 -10.77 -9.75
C GLY A 93 -0.31 -11.60 -9.28
N ARG A 94 -1.01 -12.28 -10.20
CA ARG A 94 -2.09 -13.22 -9.85
C ARG A 94 -1.58 -14.45 -9.10
N GLU A 95 -0.42 -14.98 -9.48
CA GLU A 95 0.20 -16.11 -8.81
C GLU A 95 0.55 -15.74 -7.35
N MET A 96 1.23 -14.61 -7.14
CA MET A 96 1.56 -14.16 -5.80
C MET A 96 0.31 -13.79 -4.98
N ALA A 97 -0.72 -13.20 -5.58
CA ALA A 97 -1.98 -12.94 -4.90
C ALA A 97 -2.67 -14.25 -4.47
N SER A 98 -2.63 -15.29 -5.31
CA SER A 98 -3.11 -16.64 -4.95
C SER A 98 -2.29 -17.24 -3.81
N HIS A 99 -0.97 -17.07 -3.82
CA HIS A 99 -0.09 -17.50 -2.72
C HIS A 99 -0.46 -16.80 -1.40
N LEU A 100 -0.66 -15.48 -1.42
CA LEU A 100 -1.12 -14.74 -0.24
C LEU A 100 -2.49 -15.23 0.26
N ASN A 101 -3.43 -15.47 -0.65
CA ASN A 101 -4.74 -16.01 -0.30
C ASN A 101 -4.65 -17.40 0.33
N LYS A 102 -3.71 -18.25 -0.10
CA LYS A 102 -3.46 -19.55 0.53
C LYS A 102 -2.95 -19.39 1.97
N ILE A 103 -2.01 -18.47 2.20
CA ILE A 103 -1.51 -18.15 3.56
C ILE A 103 -2.66 -17.67 4.45
N HIS A 104 -3.47 -16.74 3.97
CA HIS A 104 -4.62 -16.24 4.73
C HIS A 104 -5.70 -17.30 4.93
N GLY A 105 -5.87 -18.24 4.00
CA GLY A 105 -6.85 -19.32 4.05
C GLY A 105 -6.66 -20.32 5.19
N PHE A 106 -5.50 -20.32 5.86
CA PHE A 106 -5.28 -21.09 7.09
C PHE A 106 -6.05 -20.54 8.30
N TYR A 107 -6.63 -19.34 8.18
CA TYR A 107 -7.27 -18.62 9.28
C TYR A 107 -8.69 -18.18 8.91
N LYS A 108 -9.56 -18.12 9.92
CA LYS A 108 -10.92 -17.58 9.77
C LYS A 108 -10.88 -16.06 9.93
N ILE A 109 -10.56 -15.36 8.85
CA ILE A 109 -10.52 -13.89 8.80
C ILE A 109 -11.83 -13.38 8.17
N PRO A 110 -12.60 -12.52 8.85
CA PRO A 110 -13.80 -11.94 8.28
C PRO A 110 -13.45 -10.92 7.19
N ASN A 111 -14.34 -10.75 6.20
CA ASN A 111 -14.03 -9.96 5.01
C ASN A 111 -13.83 -8.45 5.29
N ASP A 112 -14.48 -7.92 6.32
CA ASP A 112 -14.30 -6.54 6.78
C ASP A 112 -12.87 -6.27 7.28
N GLU A 113 -12.21 -7.23 7.94
CA GLU A 113 -10.80 -7.12 8.34
C GLU A 113 -9.85 -7.13 7.13
N PHE A 114 -10.15 -7.91 6.09
CA PHE A 114 -9.42 -7.84 4.81
C PHE A 114 -9.59 -6.46 4.16
N LEU A 115 -10.84 -5.97 4.06
CA LEU A 115 -11.15 -4.68 3.45
C LEU A 115 -10.52 -3.51 4.25
N TYR A 116 -10.58 -3.57 5.58
CA TYR A 116 -9.92 -2.58 6.44
C TYR A 116 -8.42 -2.56 6.16
N THR A 117 -7.75 -3.71 6.20
CA THR A 117 -6.31 -3.82 5.95
C THR A 117 -5.94 -3.28 4.56
N LEU A 118 -6.66 -3.70 3.51
CA LEU A 118 -6.43 -3.23 2.15
C LEU A 118 -6.63 -1.72 2.01
N SER A 119 -7.67 -1.17 2.68
CA SER A 119 -7.95 0.26 2.65
C SER A 119 -6.81 1.10 3.23
N LEU A 120 -6.12 0.59 4.26
CA LEU A 120 -4.98 1.31 4.85
C LEU A 120 -3.84 1.46 3.84
N PHE A 121 -3.50 0.42 3.08
CA PHE A 121 -2.47 0.50 2.04
C PHE A 121 -2.81 1.48 0.90
N ILE A 122 -4.10 1.79 0.70
CA ILE A 122 -4.55 2.75 -0.31
C ILE A 122 -4.56 4.18 0.26
N PHE A 123 -5.16 4.38 1.43
CA PHE A 123 -5.47 5.71 1.95
C PHE A 123 -4.37 6.30 2.83
N GLU A 124 -3.54 5.49 3.48
CA GLU A 124 -2.52 6.02 4.39
C GLU A 124 -1.49 6.87 3.67
N THR A 125 -1.07 6.49 2.46
CA THR A 125 -0.13 7.31 1.67
C THR A 125 -0.75 8.64 1.28
N VAL A 126 -2.05 8.68 0.96
CA VAL A 126 -2.76 9.92 0.64
C VAL A 126 -2.82 10.83 1.86
N ARG A 127 -3.19 10.28 3.03
CA ARG A 127 -3.29 11.01 4.30
C ARG A 127 -1.92 11.52 4.77
N TRP A 128 -0.91 10.66 4.72
CA TRP A 128 0.48 11.01 5.04
C TRP A 128 0.95 12.17 4.18
N ASN A 129 0.76 12.09 2.86
CA ASN A 129 1.21 13.15 1.96
C ASN A 129 0.46 14.47 2.16
N ALA A 130 -0.81 14.43 2.55
CA ALA A 130 -1.58 15.62 2.87
C ALA A 130 -1.07 16.34 4.13
N ALA A 131 -0.57 15.59 5.12
CA ALA A 131 -0.14 16.13 6.42
C ALA A 131 1.37 16.42 6.51
N PHE A 132 2.20 15.52 5.96
CA PHE A 132 3.65 15.49 6.18
C PHE A 132 4.46 15.35 4.90
N GLY A 133 3.83 14.93 3.80
CA GLY A 133 4.51 14.78 2.52
C GLY A 133 5.02 16.10 1.99
N TRP A 134 6.00 16.02 1.11
CA TRP A 134 6.61 17.23 0.53
C TRP A 134 5.67 18.05 -0.36
N ARG A 135 4.61 17.41 -0.84
CA ARG A 135 3.44 18.04 -1.43
C ARG A 135 2.24 17.11 -1.26
N THR A 136 1.05 17.69 -1.35
CA THR A 136 -0.18 16.91 -1.48
C THR A 136 -0.19 16.16 -2.82
N MET A 137 -0.77 14.95 -2.81
CA MET A 137 -1.08 14.24 -4.06
C MET A 137 -2.09 15.06 -4.88
N THR A 138 -1.83 15.18 -6.17
CA THR A 138 -2.73 15.88 -7.10
C THR A 138 -3.90 14.96 -7.43
N TYR A 139 -5.10 15.37 -7.05
CA TYR A 139 -6.33 14.63 -7.35
C TYR A 139 -6.67 14.80 -8.83
N ILE A 140 -6.82 13.68 -9.54
CA ILE A 140 -7.31 13.67 -10.91
C ILE A 140 -8.83 13.56 -10.99
N TRP A 141 -9.53 13.02 -9.97
CA TRP A 141 -11.01 12.88 -9.97
C TRP A 141 -11.67 12.87 -8.58
N TRP A 142 -11.21 13.69 -7.64
CA TRP A 142 -11.93 13.87 -6.36
C TRP A 142 -12.28 15.34 -6.18
N THR A 143 -13.48 15.74 -6.61
CA THR A 143 -14.10 16.95 -6.08
C THR A 143 -14.49 16.63 -4.63
N PRO A 144 -14.01 17.36 -3.62
CA PRO A 144 -14.48 17.15 -2.27
C PRO A 144 -15.99 17.37 -2.22
N LEU A 145 -16.75 16.35 -1.79
CA LEU A 145 -18.17 16.50 -1.41
C LEU A 145 -18.34 17.28 -0.09
N SER A 146 -17.43 18.23 0.20
CA SER A 146 -17.53 19.07 1.40
C SER A 146 -16.80 20.40 1.22
N ARG A 147 -17.31 21.21 0.29
CA ARG A 147 -17.42 22.67 0.45
C ARG A 147 -18.68 23.16 -0.29
N GLN A 148 -19.84 22.90 0.32
CA GLN A 148 -21.03 23.75 0.25
C GLN A 148 -21.54 23.92 1.68
#